data_AF-A0A535P4Y5-F1
#
_entry.id   AF-A0A535P4Y5-F1
#
_cell.length_a   1.000
_cell.length_b   1.000
_cell.length_c   1.000
_cell.angle_alpha   90.00
_cell.angle_beta   90.00
_cell.angle_gamma   90.00
#
_symmetry.space_group_name_H-M   'P 1'
#
loop_
_entity.id
_entity.type
_entity.pdbx_description
1 polymer ?
#
loop_
_entity_poly.entity_id
_entity_poly.type
_entity_poly.pdbx_seq_one_letter_code
_entity_poly.pdbx_strand_id
1 'polypeptide(L)'
;MSIERIGSGPADHAQAPGVGDAGPSAPSEATRLQVLATEHWSLLATRTLSWNESFSRAGMFLSVLSGAVIALALVAQASDFGGVFVDFAIPLLSVVLFVGIATFVRLDAVNNEDIRWVAGMNRIRHAYLELHPDLQRYFVTGATDDMRGVALSVGSVIPAPTSVRLSLQSIGHEFATVPGMLGVIVAVVAGALAAEVAVAVGAATGPALAAAFIAFIVMVVVLGRHVYGSFAGLLARWVPEFPTVDSGVPTTR
;
A
#
# COMPACT_ATOMS: atom_id res chain seq x y z
N MET A 1 -29.11 -63.38 -38.43
CA MET A 1 -30.59 -63.41 -38.53
C MET A 1 -31.10 -62.64 -37.33
N SER A 2 -31.80 -61.50 -37.41
CA SER A 2 -32.50 -60.88 -38.52
C SER A 2 -32.54 -59.37 -38.30
N ILE A 3 -32.43 -58.63 -39.40
CA ILE A 3 -32.75 -57.22 -39.52
C ILE A 3 -34.27 -57.11 -39.59
N GLU A 4 -34.88 -56.19 -38.84
CA GLU A 4 -36.22 -55.71 -39.15
C GLU A 4 -36.25 -54.17 -39.14
N ARG A 5 -36.77 -53.65 -40.25
CA ARG A 5 -36.82 -52.24 -40.66
C ARG A 5 -38.22 -51.68 -40.34
N ILE A 6 -38.23 -50.43 -39.85
CA ILE A 6 -39.13 -49.31 -40.20
C ILE A 6 -40.63 -49.47 -39.87
N GLY A 7 -41.09 -48.65 -38.92
CA GLY A 7 -42.44 -48.11 -38.89
C GLY A 7 -42.39 -46.58 -39.01
N SER A 8 -42.76 -46.06 -40.17
CA SER A 8 -42.93 -44.64 -40.47
C SER A 8 -44.34 -44.19 -40.10
N GLY A 9 -44.47 -43.33 -39.08
CA GLY A 9 -45.69 -42.60 -38.72
C GLY A 9 -45.60 -41.12 -39.12
N PRO A 10 -46.75 -40.44 -39.36
CA PRO A 10 -46.80 -39.17 -40.07
C PRO A 10 -46.18 -38.01 -39.27
N ALA A 11 -45.47 -37.14 -39.99
CA ALA A 11 -44.89 -35.91 -39.48
C ALA A 11 -45.99 -34.92 -39.11
N ASP A 12 -46.31 -34.86 -37.82
CA ASP A 12 -47.04 -33.74 -37.25
C ASP A 12 -46.02 -32.63 -36.97
N HIS A 13 -45.91 -31.68 -37.91
CA HIS A 13 -45.07 -30.50 -37.74
C HIS A 13 -45.75 -29.56 -36.72
N ALA A 14 -45.67 -29.93 -35.44
CA ALA A 14 -45.92 -29.01 -34.35
C ALA A 14 -44.90 -27.86 -34.46
N GLN A 15 -45.43 -26.71 -34.84
CA GLN A 15 -44.76 -25.43 -34.92
C GLN A 15 -43.86 -25.23 -33.69
N ALA A 16 -42.54 -25.14 -33.89
CA ALA A 16 -41.62 -24.74 -32.83
C ALA A 16 -42.03 -23.36 -32.31
N PRO A 17 -42.11 -23.14 -30.97
CA PRO A 17 -42.34 -21.81 -30.44
C PRO A 17 -41.23 -20.90 -30.96
N GLY A 18 -41.63 -19.76 -31.51
CA GLY A 18 -40.72 -18.79 -32.10
C GLY A 18 -39.55 -18.53 -31.16
N VAL A 19 -38.34 -18.56 -31.73
CA VAL A 19 -37.15 -17.95 -31.14
C VAL A 19 -37.46 -16.46 -31.09
N GLY A 20 -38.14 -16.07 -30.02
CA GLY A 20 -38.34 -14.69 -29.66
C GLY A 20 -36.97 -14.07 -29.54
N ASP A 21 -36.85 -12.89 -30.14
CA ASP A 21 -35.70 -12.01 -30.14
C ASP A 21 -35.33 -11.67 -28.69
N ALA A 22 -34.63 -12.58 -28.02
CA ALA A 22 -34.11 -12.37 -26.68
C ALA A 22 -32.85 -11.52 -26.83
N GLY A 23 -33.06 -10.20 -26.91
CA GLY A 23 -32.01 -9.25 -26.57
C GLY A 23 -31.37 -9.67 -25.24
N PRO A 24 -30.06 -9.43 -25.03
CA PRO A 24 -29.31 -10.06 -23.95
C PRO A 24 -30.02 -9.90 -22.60
N SER A 25 -30.54 -11.01 -22.07
CA SER A 25 -31.25 -11.04 -20.80
C SER A 25 -30.30 -10.57 -19.70
N ALA A 26 -30.75 -9.61 -18.87
CA ALA A 26 -29.93 -9.10 -17.78
C ALA A 26 -29.40 -10.26 -16.92
N PRO A 27 -28.12 -10.22 -16.50
CA PRO A 27 -27.52 -11.32 -15.75
C PRO A 27 -28.28 -11.57 -14.46
N SER A 28 -28.45 -12.86 -14.13
CA SER A 28 -29.13 -13.31 -12.91
C SER A 28 -28.43 -12.74 -11.66
N GLU A 29 -29.18 -12.60 -10.56
CA GLU A 29 -28.63 -12.13 -9.28
C GLU A 29 -27.46 -13.00 -8.81
N ALA A 30 -27.58 -14.32 -8.93
CA ALA A 30 -26.51 -15.26 -8.62
C ALA A 30 -25.25 -15.00 -9.46
N THR A 31 -25.41 -14.70 -10.76
CA THR A 31 -24.29 -14.34 -11.65
C THR A 31 -23.63 -13.02 -11.20
N ARG A 32 -24.42 -12.01 -10.81
CA ARG A 32 -23.87 -10.72 -10.32
C ARG A 32 -23.09 -10.91 -9.03
N LEU A 33 -23.64 -11.65 -8.06
CA LEU A 33 -22.97 -11.98 -6.81
C LEU A 33 -21.66 -12.76 -7.04
N GLN A 34 -21.66 -13.69 -8.00
CA GLN A 34 -20.46 -14.44 -8.37
C GLN A 34 -19.37 -13.52 -8.95
N VAL A 35 -19.74 -12.56 -9.81
CA VAL A 35 -18.79 -11.58 -10.37
C VAL A 35 -18.22 -10.70 -9.26
N LEU A 36 -19.07 -10.16 -8.37
CA LEU A 36 -18.63 -9.35 -7.23
C LEU A 36 -17.72 -10.13 -6.27
N ALA A 37 -18.04 -11.40 -6.01
CA ALA A 37 -17.21 -12.27 -5.17
C ALA A 37 -15.84 -12.52 -5.84
N THR A 38 -15.84 -12.79 -7.15
CA THR A 38 -14.60 -13.00 -7.91
C THR A 38 -13.71 -11.75 -7.87
N GLU A 39 -14.28 -10.56 -8.06
CA GLU A 39 -13.54 -9.31 -7.94
C GLU A 39 -13.02 -9.09 -6.51
N HIS A 40 -13.81 -9.42 -5.48
CA HIS A 40 -13.35 -9.32 -4.09
C HIS A 40 -12.12 -10.20 -3.82
N TRP A 41 -12.13 -11.45 -4.31
CA TRP A 41 -10.98 -12.36 -4.20
C TRP A 41 -9.78 -11.86 -5.01
N SER A 42 -10.01 -11.27 -6.18
CA SER A 42 -8.97 -10.64 -7.00
C SER A 42 -8.27 -9.49 -6.24
N LEU A 43 -9.04 -8.59 -5.62
CA LEU A 43 -8.51 -7.48 -4.81
C LEU A 43 -7.73 -7.98 -3.59
N LEU A 44 -8.23 -9.03 -2.90
CA LEU A 44 -7.51 -9.68 -1.80
C LEU A 44 -6.15 -10.23 -2.27
N ALA A 45 -6.13 -10.91 -3.41
CA ALA A 45 -4.89 -11.45 -3.97
C ALA A 45 -3.89 -10.34 -4.36
N THR A 46 -4.35 -9.27 -5.02
CA THR A 46 -3.53 -8.11 -5.36
C THR A 46 -2.96 -7.43 -4.11
N ARG A 47 -3.76 -7.32 -3.05
CA ARG A 47 -3.32 -6.79 -1.75
C ARG A 47 -2.22 -7.63 -1.13
N THR A 48 -2.36 -8.96 -1.11
CA THR A 48 -1.33 -9.88 -0.61
C THR A 48 -0.04 -9.79 -1.43
N LEU A 49 -0.13 -9.68 -2.76
CA LEU A 49 1.05 -9.48 -3.63
C LEU A 49 1.78 -8.17 -3.32
N SER A 50 1.03 -7.10 -3.05
CA SER A 50 1.56 -5.78 -2.67
C SER A 50 2.33 -5.84 -1.34
N TRP A 51 1.82 -6.58 -0.36
CA TRP A 51 2.51 -6.81 0.91
C TRP A 51 3.78 -7.65 0.73
N ASN A 52 3.72 -8.70 -0.09
CA ASN A 52 4.89 -9.53 -0.39
C ASN A 52 5.99 -8.72 -1.09
N GLU A 53 5.63 -7.84 -2.02
CA GLU A 53 6.58 -6.89 -2.62
C GLU A 53 7.24 -6.03 -1.54
N SER A 54 6.45 -5.49 -0.63
CA SER A 54 6.93 -4.63 0.46
C SER A 54 7.92 -5.36 1.37
N PHE A 55 7.57 -6.56 1.84
CA PHE A 55 8.46 -7.36 2.68
C PHE A 55 9.72 -7.81 1.95
N SER A 56 9.61 -8.17 0.68
CA SER A 56 10.78 -8.53 -0.14
C SER A 56 11.74 -7.36 -0.27
N ARG A 57 11.25 -6.15 -0.58
CA ARG A 57 12.08 -4.95 -0.70
C ARG A 57 12.72 -4.56 0.63
N ALA A 58 11.95 -4.57 1.72
CA ALA A 58 12.47 -4.34 3.06
C ALA A 58 13.57 -5.34 3.43
N GLY A 59 13.35 -6.63 3.18
CA GLY A 59 14.33 -7.69 3.45
C GLY A 59 15.61 -7.56 2.62
N MET A 60 15.49 -7.21 1.34
CA MET A 60 16.65 -6.93 0.47
C MET A 60 17.46 -5.73 0.98
N PHE A 61 16.80 -4.63 1.35
CA PHE A 61 17.49 -3.47 1.91
C PHE A 61 18.21 -3.81 3.22
N LEU A 62 17.55 -4.50 4.15
CA LEU A 62 18.17 -4.89 5.42
C LEU A 62 19.36 -5.83 5.21
N SER A 63 19.31 -6.70 4.19
CA SER A 63 20.43 -7.55 3.82
C SER A 63 21.61 -6.75 3.26
N VAL A 64 21.35 -5.79 2.36
CA VAL A 64 22.38 -4.88 1.84
C VAL A 64 22.99 -4.04 2.97
N LEU A 65 22.18 -3.47 3.84
CA LEU A 65 22.62 -2.69 4.99
C LEU A 65 23.47 -3.54 5.94
N SER A 66 23.04 -4.76 6.25
CA SER A 66 23.79 -5.67 7.12
C SER A 66 25.15 -6.03 6.52
N GLY A 67 25.18 -6.36 5.22
CA GLY A 67 26.43 -6.63 4.50
C GLY A 67 27.37 -5.42 4.48
N ALA A 68 26.83 -4.21 4.29
CA ALA A 68 27.60 -2.99 4.36
C ALA A 68 28.19 -2.73 5.76
N VAL A 69 27.39 -2.88 6.82
CA VAL A 69 27.88 -2.73 8.20
C VAL A 69 28.98 -3.74 8.52
N ILE A 70 28.84 -4.99 8.07
CA ILE A 70 29.89 -6.02 8.23
C ILE A 70 31.15 -5.62 7.46
N ALA A 71 31.03 -5.19 6.21
CA ALA A 71 32.17 -4.74 5.40
C ALA A 71 32.89 -3.56 6.04
N LEU A 72 32.15 -2.56 6.53
CA LEU A 72 32.69 -1.41 7.26
C LEU A 72 33.44 -1.86 8.53
N ALA A 73 32.87 -2.79 9.30
CA ALA A 73 33.51 -3.30 10.51
C ALA A 73 34.83 -4.04 10.21
N LEU A 74 34.91 -4.78 9.10
CA LEU A 74 36.14 -5.46 8.66
C LEU A 74 37.20 -4.46 8.19
N VAL A 75 36.80 -3.46 7.39
CA VAL A 75 37.73 -2.42 6.92
C VAL A 75 38.21 -1.55 8.08
N ALA A 76 37.35 -1.21 9.04
CA ALA A 76 37.72 -0.47 10.23
C ALA A 76 38.80 -1.20 11.05
N GLN A 77 38.65 -2.52 11.24
CA GLN A 77 39.65 -3.36 11.92
C GLN A 77 40.98 -3.45 11.16
N ALA A 78 40.95 -3.45 9.82
CA ALA A 78 42.15 -3.56 9.00
C ALA A 78 42.92 -2.24 8.83
N SER A 79 42.25 -1.10 9.04
CA SER A 79 42.79 0.24 8.77
C SER A 79 42.93 1.13 10.00
N ASP A 80 42.60 0.61 11.20
CA ASP A 80 42.60 1.35 12.47
C ASP A 80 41.80 2.67 12.40
N PHE A 81 40.68 2.67 11.69
CA PHE A 81 39.86 3.87 11.41
C PHE A 81 40.63 5.02 10.73
N GLY A 82 41.70 4.71 10.00
CA GLY A 82 42.47 5.68 9.22
C GLY A 82 41.75 6.16 7.95
N GLY A 83 42.44 6.97 7.13
CA GLY A 83 41.84 7.55 5.91
C GLY A 83 41.25 6.54 4.92
N VAL A 84 41.85 5.34 4.84
CA VAL A 84 41.35 4.23 4.00
C VAL A 84 39.93 3.80 4.39
N PHE A 85 39.58 3.86 5.69
CA PHE A 85 38.22 3.58 6.14
C PHE A 85 37.23 4.59 5.56
N VAL A 86 37.55 5.88 5.65
CA VAL A 86 36.68 6.98 5.18
C VAL A 86 36.47 6.89 3.66
N ASP A 87 37.55 6.64 2.92
CA ASP A 87 37.53 6.48 1.46
C ASP A 87 36.65 5.31 1.01
N PHE A 88 36.58 4.25 1.82
CA PHE A 88 35.71 3.10 1.57
C PHE A 88 34.27 3.31 2.08
N ALA A 89 34.11 4.00 3.21
CA ALA A 89 32.83 4.17 3.87
C ALA A 89 31.89 5.07 3.08
N ILE A 90 32.38 6.19 2.56
CA ILE A 90 31.57 7.15 1.80
C ILE A 90 30.87 6.51 0.58
N PRO A 91 31.56 5.83 -0.36
CA PRO A 91 30.90 5.23 -1.52
C PRO A 91 29.95 4.11 -1.10
N LEU A 92 30.32 3.28 -0.13
CA LEU A 92 29.47 2.18 0.34
C LEU A 92 28.19 2.70 1.00
N LEU A 93 28.30 3.64 1.93
CA LEU A 93 27.14 4.28 2.59
C LEU A 93 26.27 5.04 1.60
N SER A 94 26.86 5.63 0.54
CA SER A 94 26.09 6.29 -0.53
C SER A 94 25.20 5.29 -1.29
N VAL A 95 25.72 4.09 -1.61
CA VAL A 95 24.93 3.02 -2.24
C VAL A 95 23.83 2.54 -1.30
N VAL A 96 24.14 2.31 -0.03
CA VAL A 96 23.15 1.89 0.98
C VAL A 96 22.05 2.94 1.13
N LEU A 97 22.41 4.21 1.19
CA LEU A 97 21.45 5.32 1.29
C LEU A 97 20.55 5.37 0.06
N PHE A 98 21.11 5.25 -1.14
CA PHE A 98 20.35 5.23 -2.38
C PHE A 98 19.33 4.08 -2.40
N VAL A 99 19.76 2.85 -2.09
CA VAL A 99 18.88 1.68 -2.02
C VAL A 99 17.79 1.86 -0.96
N GLY A 100 18.16 2.44 0.19
CA GLY A 100 17.23 2.76 1.27
C GLY A 100 16.13 3.73 0.86
N ILE A 101 16.50 4.85 0.23
CA ILE A 101 15.55 5.85 -0.27
C ILE A 101 14.64 5.23 -1.34
N ALA A 102 15.20 4.50 -2.30
CA ALA A 102 14.41 3.85 -3.35
C ALA A 102 13.40 2.83 -2.77
N THR A 103 13.81 2.09 -1.75
CA THR A 103 12.95 1.15 -1.01
C THR A 103 11.83 1.90 -0.31
N PHE A 104 12.14 2.97 0.41
CA PHE A 104 11.16 3.77 1.14
C PHE A 104 10.09 4.37 0.20
N VAL A 105 10.51 4.99 -0.91
CA VAL A 105 9.59 5.58 -1.89
C VAL A 105 8.65 4.54 -2.48
N ARG A 106 9.15 3.34 -2.79
CA ARG A 106 8.27 2.28 -3.31
C ARG A 106 7.30 1.75 -2.25
N LEU A 107 7.72 1.65 -0.99
CA LEU A 107 6.82 1.26 0.11
C LEU A 107 5.69 2.28 0.31
N ASP A 108 5.99 3.59 0.21
CA ASP A 108 4.96 4.63 0.23
C ASP A 108 3.96 4.47 -0.93
N ALA A 109 4.47 4.24 -2.15
CA ALA A 109 3.62 4.00 -3.31
C ALA A 109 2.70 2.79 -3.13
N VAL A 110 3.24 1.67 -2.62
CA VAL A 110 2.45 0.46 -2.31
C VAL A 110 1.41 0.73 -1.23
N ASN A 111 1.74 1.52 -0.21
CA ASN A 111 0.79 1.89 0.84
C ASN A 111 -0.37 2.73 0.30
N ASN A 112 -0.11 3.63 -0.65
CA ASN A 112 -1.14 4.39 -1.35
C ASN A 112 -1.99 3.53 -2.30
N GLU A 113 -1.40 2.51 -2.92
CA GLU A 113 -2.13 1.49 -3.69
C GLU A 113 -3.05 0.66 -2.77
N ASP A 114 -2.61 0.32 -1.55
CA ASP A 114 -3.41 -0.45 -0.58
C ASP A 114 -4.75 0.24 -0.25
N ILE A 115 -4.73 1.57 -0.11
CA ILE A 115 -5.94 2.37 0.11
C ILE A 115 -6.96 2.16 -1.01
N ARG A 116 -6.52 2.05 -2.28
CA ARG A 116 -7.40 1.78 -3.43
C ARG A 116 -8.02 0.40 -3.37
N TRP A 117 -7.24 -0.61 -3.01
CA TRP A 117 -7.74 -1.98 -2.90
C TRP A 117 -8.78 -2.09 -1.78
N VAL A 118 -8.51 -1.50 -0.62
CA VAL A 118 -9.46 -1.50 0.50
C VAL A 118 -10.74 -0.75 0.16
N ALA A 119 -10.64 0.41 -0.52
CA ALA A 119 -11.81 1.15 -0.96
C ALA A 119 -12.67 0.35 -1.96
N GLY A 120 -12.04 -0.30 -2.94
CA GLY A 120 -12.74 -1.19 -3.89
C GLY A 120 -13.45 -2.34 -3.17
N MET A 121 -12.79 -2.96 -2.18
CA MET A 121 -13.40 -3.98 -1.34
C MET A 121 -14.61 -3.43 -0.55
N ASN A 122 -14.53 -2.20 -0.05
CA ASN A 122 -15.65 -1.54 0.63
C ASN A 122 -16.82 -1.24 -0.31
N ARG A 123 -16.57 -0.85 -1.58
CA ARG A 123 -17.63 -0.71 -2.60
C ARG A 123 -18.36 -2.03 -2.86
N ILE A 124 -17.60 -3.12 -2.96
CA ILE A 124 -18.21 -4.45 -3.13
C ILE A 124 -19.04 -4.84 -1.90
N ARG A 125 -18.58 -4.50 -0.69
CA ARG A 125 -19.39 -4.65 0.54
C ARG A 125 -20.65 -3.80 0.51
N HIS A 126 -20.58 -2.57 -0.01
CA HIS A 126 -21.74 -1.72 -0.21
C HIS A 126 -22.77 -2.41 -1.10
N ALA A 127 -22.35 -2.93 -2.25
CA ALA A 127 -23.23 -3.63 -3.19
C ALA A 127 -23.91 -4.86 -2.57
N TYR A 128 -23.22 -5.61 -1.69
CA TYR A 128 -23.85 -6.71 -0.95
C TYR A 128 -24.93 -6.22 0.02
N LEU A 129 -24.71 -5.09 0.68
CA LEU A 129 -25.68 -4.53 1.63
C LEU A 129 -26.86 -3.85 0.94
N GLU A 130 -26.70 -3.35 -0.29
CA GLU A 130 -27.83 -2.91 -1.12
C GLU A 130 -28.76 -4.07 -1.48
N LEU A 131 -28.20 -5.25 -1.76
CA LEU A 131 -28.96 -6.46 -2.08
C LEU A 131 -29.56 -7.12 -0.82
N HIS A 132 -28.78 -7.21 0.27
CA HIS A 132 -29.16 -7.88 1.50
C HIS A 132 -28.82 -7.03 2.74
N PRO A 133 -29.68 -6.05 3.09
CA PRO A 133 -29.43 -5.15 4.22
C PRO A 133 -29.36 -5.85 5.58
N ASP A 134 -30.02 -7.01 5.72
CA ASP A 134 -30.03 -7.82 6.94
C ASP A 134 -28.65 -8.38 7.31
N LEU A 135 -27.72 -8.43 6.36
CA LEU A 135 -26.35 -8.89 6.56
C LEU A 135 -25.44 -7.86 7.25
N GLN A 136 -25.87 -6.60 7.34
CA GLN A 136 -25.05 -5.51 7.91
C GLN A 136 -24.47 -5.85 9.29
N ARG A 137 -25.26 -6.53 10.14
CA ARG A 137 -24.86 -6.93 11.50
C ARG A 137 -23.67 -7.89 11.55
N TYR A 138 -23.32 -8.54 10.43
CA TYR A 138 -22.21 -9.49 10.37
C TYR A 138 -20.92 -8.85 9.86
N PHE A 139 -20.97 -7.65 9.29
CA PHE A 139 -19.78 -6.99 8.74
C PHE A 139 -19.06 -6.20 9.83
N VAL A 140 -17.79 -6.54 10.06
CA VAL A 140 -16.92 -5.84 11.03
C VAL A 140 -16.03 -4.78 10.38
N THR A 141 -16.05 -4.68 9.04
CA THR A 141 -15.25 -3.75 8.23
C THR A 141 -16.14 -2.70 7.57
N GLY A 142 -15.55 -1.62 7.08
CA GLY A 142 -16.29 -0.54 6.42
C GLY A 142 -16.97 -0.99 5.12
N ALA A 143 -18.10 -0.35 4.81
CA ALA A 143 -18.86 -0.52 3.56
C ALA A 143 -18.98 0.78 2.76
N THR A 144 -18.16 1.77 3.07
CA THR A 144 -18.04 3.05 2.34
C THR A 144 -16.64 3.19 1.80
N ASP A 145 -16.48 3.87 0.67
CA ASP A 145 -15.22 3.96 -0.06
C ASP A 145 -14.48 5.29 0.13
N ASP A 146 -14.98 6.09 1.07
CA ASP A 146 -14.29 7.25 1.60
C ASP A 146 -13.20 6.84 2.61
N MET A 147 -12.35 7.80 2.99
CA MET A 147 -11.25 7.55 3.92
C MET A 147 -11.75 7.04 5.29
N ARG A 148 -12.95 7.41 5.71
CA ARG A 148 -13.55 6.91 6.95
C ARG A 148 -13.88 5.43 6.86
N GLY A 149 -14.48 4.99 5.76
CA GLY A 149 -14.73 3.57 5.52
C GLY A 149 -13.44 2.76 5.37
N VAL A 150 -12.44 3.30 4.67
CA VAL A 150 -11.12 2.66 4.55
C VAL A 150 -10.47 2.52 5.93
N ALA A 151 -10.50 3.58 6.76
CA ALA A 151 -9.96 3.58 8.11
C ALA A 151 -10.52 2.43 8.96
N LEU A 152 -11.84 2.26 8.95
CA LEU A 152 -12.54 1.19 9.63
C LEU A 152 -12.09 -0.19 9.15
N SER A 153 -11.92 -0.37 7.84
CA SER A 153 -11.50 -1.65 7.25
C SER A 153 -10.06 -2.05 7.56
N VAL A 154 -9.16 -1.08 7.75
CA VAL A 154 -7.76 -1.35 8.15
C VAL A 154 -7.54 -1.32 9.67
N GLY A 155 -8.60 -1.05 10.45
CA GLY A 155 -8.50 -0.94 11.91
C GLY A 155 -7.74 0.29 12.39
N SER A 156 -7.66 1.34 11.57
CA SER A 156 -6.98 2.60 11.90
C SER A 156 -7.98 3.70 12.23
N VAL A 157 -7.58 4.63 13.10
CA VAL A 157 -8.31 5.89 13.31
C VAL A 157 -7.68 6.92 12.38
N ILE A 158 -8.14 7.03 11.12
CA ILE A 158 -7.72 8.14 10.24
C ILE A 158 -8.37 9.43 10.78
N PRO A 159 -7.60 10.45 11.19
CA PRO A 159 -8.17 11.74 11.57
C PRO A 159 -8.96 12.34 10.40
N ALA A 160 -10.05 13.03 10.70
CA ALA A 160 -10.90 13.69 9.72
C ALA A 160 -10.09 14.53 8.70
N PRO A 161 -10.57 14.69 7.45
CA PRO A 161 -9.85 15.38 6.37
C PRO A 161 -9.43 16.82 6.70
N THR A 162 -10.09 17.47 7.65
CA THR A 162 -9.78 18.85 8.10
C THR A 162 -8.63 18.91 9.12
N SER A 163 -8.21 17.78 9.69
CA SER A 163 -7.17 17.69 10.71
C SER A 163 -5.92 16.96 10.23
N VAL A 164 -5.52 17.22 8.98
CA VAL A 164 -4.15 16.99 8.49
C VAL A 164 -3.21 18.04 9.14
N ARG A 165 -3.30 18.19 10.45
CA ARG A 165 -2.28 18.84 11.27
C ARG A 165 -1.35 17.72 11.72
N LEU A 166 -0.05 17.98 11.70
CA LEU A 166 0.98 17.18 12.39
C LEU A 166 0.60 17.11 13.89
N SER A 167 -0.32 16.23 14.25
CA SER A 167 -0.52 15.83 15.62
C SER A 167 0.62 14.88 15.97
N LEU A 168 1.28 15.12 17.11
CA LEU A 168 2.31 14.25 17.65
C LEU A 168 1.83 12.78 17.80
N GLN A 169 0.51 12.57 17.93
CA GLN A 169 -0.10 11.24 17.96
C GLN A 169 -0.14 10.56 16.59
N SER A 170 -0.30 11.31 15.49
CA SER A 170 -0.26 10.78 14.11
C SER A 170 1.16 10.35 13.74
N ILE A 171 2.14 11.17 14.12
CA ILE A 171 3.57 10.95 13.85
C ILE A 171 4.07 9.69 14.58
N GLY A 172 3.67 9.49 15.84
CA GLY A 172 4.04 8.28 16.60
C GLY A 172 3.48 6.98 15.99
N HIS A 173 2.29 7.05 15.39
CA HIS A 173 1.67 5.90 14.75
C HIS A 173 2.35 5.55 13.41
N GLU A 174 2.79 6.55 12.65
CA GLU A 174 3.55 6.37 11.40
C GLU A 174 4.92 5.73 11.65
N PHE A 175 5.65 6.13 12.71
CA PHE A 175 6.93 5.50 13.08
C PHE A 175 6.80 4.05 13.54
N ALA A 176 5.64 3.64 14.03
CA ALA A 176 5.36 2.26 14.42
C ALA A 176 4.98 1.35 13.22
N THR A 177 4.80 1.92 12.03
CA THR A 177 4.57 1.14 10.80
C THR A 177 5.88 0.67 10.19
N VAL A 178 5.82 -0.42 9.40
CA VAL A 178 6.99 -0.98 8.70
C VAL A 178 7.70 0.08 7.82
N PRO A 179 7.01 0.91 7.01
CA PRO A 179 7.66 1.97 6.25
C PRO A 179 8.29 3.05 7.14
N GLY A 180 7.64 3.43 8.24
CA GLY A 180 8.17 4.43 9.18
C GLY A 180 9.48 4.01 9.83
N MET A 181 9.56 2.78 10.34
CA MET A 181 10.80 2.23 10.90
C MET A 181 11.92 2.19 9.85
N LEU A 182 11.60 1.79 8.61
CA LEU A 182 12.57 1.82 7.51
C LEU A 182 13.04 3.25 7.20
N GLY A 183 12.14 4.23 7.22
CA GLY A 183 12.51 5.64 7.05
C GLY A 183 13.51 6.14 8.10
N VAL A 184 13.36 5.71 9.36
CA VAL A 184 14.33 6.00 10.43
C VAL A 184 15.69 5.38 10.13
N ILE A 185 15.72 4.12 9.70
CA ILE A 185 16.97 3.43 9.33
C ILE A 185 17.67 4.18 8.18
N VAL A 186 16.93 4.58 7.14
CA VAL A 186 17.46 5.37 6.01
C VAL A 186 18.02 6.71 6.49
N ALA A 187 17.33 7.38 7.41
CA ALA A 187 17.81 8.63 8.00
C ALA A 187 19.09 8.45 8.83
N VAL A 188 19.22 7.34 9.56
CA VAL A 188 20.45 7.02 10.29
C VAL A 188 21.63 6.81 9.33
N VAL A 189 21.41 6.10 8.21
CA VAL A 189 22.44 5.93 7.17
C VAL A 189 22.85 7.28 6.58
N ALA A 190 21.90 8.19 6.34
CA ALA A 190 22.20 9.55 5.88
C ALA A 190 23.05 10.33 6.90
N GLY A 191 22.75 10.19 8.19
CA GLY A 191 23.56 10.75 9.27
C GLY A 191 24.98 10.20 9.31
N ALA A 192 25.13 8.87 9.22
CA ALA A 192 26.43 8.21 9.18
C ALA A 192 27.26 8.71 7.99
N LEU A 193 26.68 8.77 6.80
CA LEU A 193 27.35 9.30 5.60
C LEU A 193 27.81 10.75 5.79
N ALA A 194 26.98 11.60 6.40
CA ALA A 194 27.34 13.00 6.64
C ALA A 194 28.47 13.15 7.66
N ALA A 195 28.53 12.31 8.70
CA ALA A 195 29.67 12.26 9.61
C ALA A 195 30.96 11.87 8.88
N GLU A 196 30.93 10.82 8.06
CA GLU A 196 32.12 10.37 7.31
C GLU A 196 32.62 11.45 6.34
N VAL A 197 31.71 12.14 5.65
CA VAL A 197 32.06 13.27 4.78
C VAL A 197 32.67 14.42 5.59
N ALA A 198 32.14 14.72 6.78
CA ALA A 198 32.72 15.75 7.66
C ALA A 198 34.13 15.37 8.12
N VAL A 199 34.37 14.11 8.48
CA VAL A 199 35.69 13.60 8.85
C VAL A 199 36.65 13.68 7.65
N ALA A 200 36.20 13.36 6.44
CA ALA A 200 37.01 13.43 5.22
C ALA A 200 37.54 14.84 4.93
N VAL A 201 36.78 15.88 5.29
CA VAL A 201 37.20 17.29 5.12
C VAL A 201 37.94 17.85 6.34
N GLY A 202 38.33 17.00 7.29
CA GLY A 202 39.13 17.36 8.47
C GLY A 202 38.33 17.96 9.62
N ALA A 203 37.02 17.74 9.68
CA ALA A 203 36.21 18.21 10.80
C ALA A 203 36.56 17.45 12.09
N ALA A 204 36.57 18.17 13.22
CA ALA A 204 36.67 17.55 14.53
C ALA A 204 35.42 16.72 14.88
N THR A 205 35.50 15.88 15.91
CA THR A 205 34.42 14.98 16.33
C THR A 205 33.10 15.70 16.61
N GLY A 206 33.14 16.86 17.28
CA GLY A 206 31.94 17.64 17.60
C GLY A 206 31.16 18.07 16.34
N PRO A 207 31.79 18.80 15.40
CA PRO A 207 31.18 19.14 14.11
C PRO A 207 30.73 17.92 13.29
N ALA A 208 31.46 16.81 13.29
CA ALA A 208 31.06 15.60 12.57
C ALA A 208 29.77 14.98 13.15
N LEU A 209 29.65 14.91 14.48
CA LEU A 209 28.43 14.47 15.15
C LEU A 209 27.25 15.42 14.89
N ALA A 210 27.51 16.74 14.86
CA ALA A 210 26.50 17.72 14.50
C ALA A 210 26.01 17.52 13.05
N ALA A 211 26.93 17.27 12.10
CA ALA A 211 26.59 16.98 10.71
C ALA A 211 25.72 15.71 10.59
N ALA A 212 26.06 14.64 11.33
CA ALA A 212 25.25 13.43 11.37
C ALA A 212 23.83 13.68 11.89
N PHE A 213 23.70 14.38 13.01
CA PHE A 213 22.40 14.68 13.59
C PHE A 213 21.56 15.57 12.66
N ILE A 214 22.16 16.60 12.07
CA ILE A 214 21.49 17.47 11.11
C ILE A 214 21.02 16.67 9.89
N ALA A 215 21.88 15.84 9.29
CA ALA A 215 21.53 15.02 8.13
C ALA A 215 20.44 14.00 8.45
N PHE A 216 20.46 13.39 9.65
CA PHE A 216 19.39 12.53 10.14
C PHE A 216 18.05 13.28 10.18
N ILE A 217 17.99 14.45 10.84
CA ILE A 217 16.76 15.25 10.94
C ILE A 217 16.29 15.70 9.56
N VAL A 218 17.20 16.18 8.71
CA VAL A 218 16.88 16.59 7.33
C VAL A 218 16.28 15.42 6.56
N MET A 219 16.86 14.21 6.65
CA MET A 219 16.34 13.04 5.97
C MET A 219 14.95 12.65 6.48
N VAL A 220 14.72 12.64 7.80
CA VAL A 220 13.39 12.40 8.38
C VAL A 220 12.36 13.41 7.83
N VAL A 221 12.71 14.70 7.78
CA VAL A 221 11.84 15.74 7.24
C VAL A 221 11.58 15.55 5.75
N VAL A 222 12.60 15.20 4.96
CA VAL A 222 12.45 14.95 3.51
C VAL A 222 11.52 13.77 3.26
N LEU A 223 11.73 12.65 3.95
CA LEU A 223 10.90 11.46 3.81
C LEU A 223 9.47 11.73 4.30
N GLY A 224 9.29 12.42 5.43
CA GLY A 224 7.98 12.80 5.94
C GLY A 224 7.23 13.74 5.00
N ARG A 225 7.92 14.71 4.38
CA ARG A 225 7.32 15.58 3.35
C ARG A 225 6.93 14.80 2.10
N HIS A 226 7.71 13.78 1.73
CA HIS A 226 7.38 12.91 0.60
C HIS A 226 6.09 12.14 0.86
N VAL A 227 5.98 11.45 2.00
CA VAL A 227 4.77 10.71 2.42
C VAL A 227 3.57 11.64 2.47
N TYR A 228 3.72 12.80 3.11
CA TYR A 228 2.66 13.80 3.19
C TYR A 228 2.19 14.26 1.82
N GLY A 229 3.12 14.62 0.92
CA GLY A 229 2.79 15.11 -0.42
C GLY A 229 2.14 14.01 -1.27
N SER A 230 2.61 12.78 -1.14
CA SER A 230 2.09 11.60 -1.80
C SER A 230 0.64 11.33 -1.37
N PHE A 231 0.39 11.31 -0.06
CA PHE A 231 -0.94 11.11 0.52
C PHE A 231 -1.90 12.28 0.23
N ALA A 232 -1.44 13.53 0.35
CA ALA A 232 -2.24 14.70 -0.02
C ALA A 232 -2.63 14.68 -1.50
N GLY A 233 -1.71 14.26 -2.38
CA GLY A 233 -1.98 14.08 -3.81
C GLY A 233 -2.97 12.93 -4.09
N LEU A 234 -2.94 11.86 -3.29
CA LEU A 234 -3.96 10.81 -3.34
C LEU A 234 -5.34 11.36 -2.97
N LEU A 235 -5.44 12.06 -1.84
CA LEU A 235 -6.69 12.64 -1.34
C LEU A 235 -7.28 13.68 -2.31
N ALA A 236 -6.45 14.55 -2.88
CA ALA A 236 -6.91 15.57 -3.83
C ALA A 236 -7.54 14.98 -5.10
N ARG A 237 -7.19 13.74 -5.45
CA ARG A 237 -7.77 13.00 -6.60
C ARG A 237 -8.84 12.00 -6.18
N TRP A 238 -9.11 11.86 -4.89
CA TRP A 238 -10.02 10.84 -4.37
C TRP A 238 -11.47 11.31 -4.48
N VAL A 239 -12.26 10.58 -5.25
CA VAL A 239 -13.70 10.83 -5.38
C VAL A 239 -14.43 9.55 -4.92
N PRO A 240 -15.00 9.55 -3.70
CA PRO A 240 -15.77 8.42 -3.22
C PRO A 240 -17.11 8.33 -3.96
N GLU A 241 -17.49 7.13 -4.33
CA GLU A 241 -18.77 6.83 -5.00
C GLU A 241 -19.88 6.56 -3.97
N PHE A 242 -19.53 5.96 -2.82
CA PHE A 242 -20.42 5.63 -1.72
C PHE A 242 -19.83 6.16 -0.41
N PRO A 243 -19.85 7.50 -0.18
CA PRO A 243 -19.27 8.11 1.00
C PRO A 243 -20.07 7.82 2.28
N THR A 244 -19.44 7.96 3.45
CA THR A 244 -20.18 7.97 4.72
C THR A 244 -21.18 9.11 4.75
N VAL A 245 -22.44 8.81 5.09
CA VAL A 245 -23.47 9.83 5.30
C VAL A 245 -23.26 10.42 6.69
N ASP A 246 -22.84 11.68 6.76
CA ASP A 246 -22.84 12.42 8.02
C ASP A 246 -24.29 12.62 8.47
N SER A 247 -24.68 11.98 9.57
CA SER A 247 -26.03 12.04 10.15
C SER A 247 -26.36 13.39 10.81
N GLY A 248 -25.86 14.51 10.27
CA GLY A 248 -25.81 15.80 10.97
C GLY A 248 -26.08 17.09 10.19
N VAL A 249 -26.41 17.08 8.88
CA VAL A 249 -26.89 18.31 8.20
C VAL A 249 -28.01 17.95 7.23
N PRO A 250 -29.25 18.46 7.43
CA PRO A 250 -30.30 18.32 6.43
C PRO A 250 -29.94 19.15 5.21
N THR A 251 -29.69 18.49 4.07
CA THR A 251 -29.66 19.13 2.76
C THR A 251 -31.09 19.47 2.36
N THR A 252 -31.57 20.64 2.80
CA THR A 252 -32.76 21.25 2.22
C THR A 252 -32.47 21.56 0.76
N ARG A 253 -33.09 20.80 -0.15
CA ARG A 253 -33.38 21.26 -1.51
C ARG A 253 -34.56 22.21 -1.48
#